data_AF-A0A9P7N4E7-F1
#
_entry.id   AF-A0A9P7N4E7-F1
#
_cell.length_a   1.000
_cell.length_b   1.000
_cell.length_c   1.000
_cell.angle_alpha   90.00
_cell.angle_beta   90.00
_cell.angle_gamma   90.00
#
_symmetry.space_group_name_H-M   'P 1'
#
loop_
_entity.id
_entity.type
_entity.pdbx_description
1 polymer ?
#
loop_
_entity_poly.entity_id
_entity_poly.type
_entity_poly.pdbx_seq_one_letter_code
_entity_poly.pdbx_strand_id
1 'polypeptide(L)'
;MRIPIRQTGSDDAVPPGLAAVQLHPVPSKQAFVIKVVTPKAPTFDIDHVPCDIVLVIDVSTSMDEDAPVPGDTERTSLSVMDLTKHAAITILETLNDKDRLGIVTFGTRATVVQSLTYMDSETKHATRQKINKLHPNGSTNLWHGIQNGIRVFDESLDNGNVRAMMVLTDGMPNHM
;
A
#
# COMPACT_ATOMS: atom_id res chain seq x y z
N MET A 1 -4.01 -22.76 20.47
CA MET A 1 -5.33 -22.08 20.35
C MET A 1 -6.39 -23.13 20.06
N ARG A 2 -7.34 -23.38 20.97
CA ARG A 2 -8.42 -24.37 20.75
C ARG A 2 -9.64 -23.65 20.19
N ILE A 3 -10.01 -23.98 18.96
CA ILE A 3 -11.22 -23.42 18.33
C ILE A 3 -12.41 -24.28 18.77
N PRO A 4 -13.46 -23.71 19.38
CA PRO A 4 -14.61 -24.47 19.83
C PRO A 4 -15.41 -24.98 18.62
N ILE A 5 -15.71 -26.28 18.60
CA ILE A 5 -16.61 -26.93 17.63
C ILE A 5 -18.02 -26.85 18.20
N ARG A 6 -18.96 -26.19 17.51
CA ARG A 6 -20.38 -26.13 17.91
C ARG A 6 -21.24 -27.00 16.98
N GLN A 7 -22.05 -27.87 17.58
CA GLN A 7 -23.11 -28.60 16.88
C GLN A 7 -24.43 -27.81 16.93
N THR A 8 -25.22 -27.96 15.87
CA THR A 8 -26.46 -27.21 15.57
C THR A 8 -27.45 -27.20 16.73
N GLY A 9 -27.72 -26.02 17.32
CA GLY A 9 -28.79 -25.88 18.31
C GLY A 9 -28.73 -24.70 19.28
N SER A 10 -27.72 -23.82 19.25
CA SER A 10 -27.67 -22.64 20.14
C SER A 10 -27.47 -21.34 19.38
N ASP A 11 -28.28 -20.34 19.75
CA ASP A 11 -28.42 -19.02 19.13
C ASP A 11 -27.06 -18.33 18.83
N ASP A 12 -26.97 -17.84 17.60
CA ASP A 12 -25.76 -17.50 16.85
C ASP A 12 -25.18 -16.10 17.19
N ALA A 13 -24.67 -15.92 18.40
CA ALA A 13 -23.75 -14.81 18.69
C ALA A 13 -22.34 -15.33 18.96
N VAL A 14 -21.44 -15.15 17.99
CA VAL A 14 -20.00 -15.38 18.20
C VAL A 14 -19.46 -14.18 18.98
N PRO A 15 -18.79 -14.39 20.14
CA PRO A 15 -18.16 -13.30 20.89
C PRO A 15 -17.16 -12.54 20.01
N PRO A 16 -17.03 -11.21 20.17
CA PRO A 16 -16.04 -10.44 19.41
C PRO A 16 -14.64 -11.05 19.60
N GLY A 17 -13.91 -11.18 18.48
CA GLY A 17 -12.53 -11.66 18.48
C GLY A 17 -12.31 -13.18 18.50
N LEU A 18 -13.35 -14.01 18.56
CA LEU A 18 -13.21 -15.47 18.47
C LEU A 18 -13.68 -16.00 17.12
N ALA A 19 -12.90 -16.91 16.52
CA ALA A 19 -13.35 -17.71 15.40
C ALA A 19 -14.17 -18.90 15.91
N ALA A 20 -15.23 -19.27 15.19
CA ALA A 20 -16.01 -20.47 15.47
C ALA A 20 -16.00 -21.39 14.24
N VAL A 21 -15.99 -22.70 14.47
CA VAL A 21 -16.10 -23.70 13.41
C VAL A 21 -17.38 -24.51 13.63
N GLN A 22 -18.20 -24.58 12.58
CA GLN A 22 -19.40 -25.39 12.54
C GLN A 22 -19.22 -26.50 11.49
N LEU A 23 -19.57 -27.74 11.86
CA LEU A 23 -19.50 -28.90 10.99
C LEU A 23 -20.93 -29.35 10.68
N HIS A 24 -21.28 -29.34 9.40
CA HIS A 24 -22.60 -29.75 8.92
C HIS A 24 -22.48 -31.05 8.11
N PRO A 25 -23.02 -32.18 8.59
CA PRO A 25 -22.97 -33.43 7.84
C PRO A 25 -23.83 -33.32 6.57
N VAL A 26 -23.36 -33.96 5.49
CA VAL A 26 -24.09 -34.15 4.23
C VAL A 26 -24.21 -35.66 3.99
N PRO A 27 -25.20 -36.33 4.63
CA PRO A 27 -25.29 -37.79 4.63
C PRO A 27 -25.39 -38.39 3.22
N SER A 28 -26.08 -37.70 2.31
CA SER A 28 -26.26 -38.12 0.91
C SER A 28 -24.96 -38.19 0.10
N LYS A 29 -23.87 -37.58 0.59
CA LYS A 29 -22.57 -37.55 -0.08
C LYS A 29 -21.43 -38.10 0.77
N GLN A 30 -21.71 -38.68 1.94
CA GLN A 30 -20.69 -39.06 2.94
C GLN A 30 -19.66 -37.94 3.18
N ALA A 31 -20.12 -36.70 3.25
CA ALA A 31 -19.27 -35.51 3.34
C ALA A 31 -19.67 -34.59 4.49
N PHE A 32 -18.82 -33.61 4.79
CA PHE A 32 -19.13 -32.51 5.73
C PHE A 32 -18.93 -31.16 5.03
N VAL A 33 -19.79 -30.20 5.34
CA VAL A 33 -19.55 -28.78 5.06
C VAL A 33 -18.96 -28.15 6.32
N ILE A 34 -17.79 -27.54 6.16
CA ILE A 34 -17.14 -26.78 7.22
C ILE A 34 -17.49 -25.31 7.03
N LYS A 35 -18.21 -24.72 7.99
CA LYS A 35 -18.45 -23.28 8.04
C LYS A 35 -17.52 -22.68 9.08
N VAL A 36 -16.56 -21.89 8.61
CA VAL A 36 -15.69 -21.08 9.45
C VAL A 36 -16.35 -19.71 9.63
N VAL A 37 -16.66 -19.35 10.87
CA VAL A 37 -17.16 -18.03 11.23
C VAL A 37 -16.00 -17.22 11.78
N THR A 38 -15.59 -16.21 11.03
CA THR A 38 -14.51 -15.30 11.44
C THR A 38 -15.02 -14.26 12.42
N PRO A 39 -14.17 -13.75 13.33
CA PRO A 39 -14.50 -12.57 14.12
C PRO A 39 -14.86 -11.38 13.21
N LYS A 40 -15.89 -10.62 13.57
CA LYS A 40 -16.27 -9.40 12.84
C LYS A 40 -15.37 -8.20 13.13
N ALA A 41 -14.63 -8.26 14.24
CA ALA A 41 -13.71 -7.23 14.69
C ALA A 41 -12.56 -7.88 15.49
N PRO A 42 -11.37 -7.27 15.50
CA PRO A 42 -10.26 -7.68 16.35
C PRO A 42 -10.62 -7.56 17.84
N THR A 43 -9.95 -8.35 18.69
CA THR A 43 -10.11 -8.30 20.16
C THR A 43 -9.55 -7.03 20.80
N PHE A 44 -8.70 -6.32 20.08
CA PHE A 44 -8.02 -5.11 20.54
C PHE A 44 -8.23 -4.03 19.49
N ASP A 45 -8.21 -2.78 19.94
CA ASP A 45 -8.25 -1.64 19.04
C ASP A 45 -6.93 -1.60 18.26
N ILE A 46 -7.04 -1.59 16.94
CA ILE A 46 -5.91 -1.43 16.03
C ILE A 46 -6.23 -0.21 15.18
N ASP A 47 -5.25 0.69 15.06
CA ASP A 47 -5.39 1.90 14.26
C ASP A 47 -5.65 1.51 12.79
N HIS A 48 -4.85 0.58 12.28
CA HIS A 48 -5.04 -0.08 11.00
C HIS A 48 -4.32 -1.44 10.93
N VAL A 49 -4.63 -2.21 9.89
CA VAL A 49 -3.92 -3.45 9.55
C VAL A 49 -2.56 -3.09 8.93
N PRO A 50 -1.43 -3.62 9.45
CA PRO A 50 -0.11 -3.33 8.90
C PRO A 50 -0.03 -3.56 7.39
N CYS A 51 0.64 -2.63 6.71
CA CYS A 51 0.71 -2.61 5.26
C CYS A 51 2.14 -2.46 4.73
N ASP A 52 2.32 -2.93 3.50
CA ASP A 52 3.52 -2.73 2.70
C ASP A 52 3.13 -1.88 1.49
N ILE A 53 3.55 -0.61 1.47
CA ILE A 53 3.26 0.30 0.38
C ILE A 53 4.52 0.47 -0.47
N VAL A 54 4.37 0.36 -1.79
CA VAL A 54 5.40 0.77 -2.75
C VAL A 54 4.90 1.96 -3.54
N LEU A 55 5.53 3.11 -3.35
CA LEU A 55 5.30 4.30 -4.14
C LEU A 55 6.10 4.19 -5.43
N VAL A 56 5.42 4.27 -6.57
CA VAL A 56 6.01 4.30 -7.91
C VAL A 56 5.81 5.70 -8.45
N ILE A 57 6.86 6.52 -8.35
CA ILE A 57 6.80 7.97 -8.56
C ILE A 57 7.36 8.34 -9.92
N ASP A 58 6.56 9.02 -10.71
CA ASP A 58 6.99 9.63 -11.97
C ASP A 58 7.97 10.77 -11.67
N VAL A 59 9.14 10.72 -12.30
CA VAL A 59 10.15 11.78 -12.25
C VAL A 59 10.46 12.28 -13.65
N SER A 60 9.56 12.11 -14.62
CA SER A 60 9.72 12.64 -15.98
C SER A 60 9.71 14.17 -16.00
N THR A 61 10.22 14.76 -17.09
CA THR A 61 10.33 16.22 -17.20
C THR A 61 8.99 16.96 -17.14
N SER A 62 7.87 16.36 -17.54
CA SER A 62 6.54 16.99 -17.44
C SER A 62 6.09 17.20 -15.98
N MET A 63 6.69 16.48 -15.03
CA MET A 63 6.46 16.71 -13.60
C MET A 63 7.01 18.07 -13.10
N ASP A 64 7.82 18.76 -13.89
CA ASP A 64 8.31 20.12 -13.59
C ASP A 64 7.30 21.22 -14.02
N GLU A 65 6.21 20.85 -14.68
CA GLU A 65 5.15 21.78 -15.08
C GLU A 65 4.38 22.33 -13.88
N ASP A 66 3.80 23.52 -14.05
CA ASP A 66 2.98 24.19 -13.02
C ASP A 66 1.82 23.28 -12.59
N ALA A 67 1.65 23.10 -11.28
CA ALA A 67 0.57 22.29 -10.74
C ALA A 67 -0.81 22.93 -11.06
N PRO A 68 -1.77 22.16 -11.60
CA PRO A 68 -3.08 22.70 -11.97
C PRO A 68 -3.87 23.14 -10.73
N VAL A 69 -4.42 24.34 -10.77
CA VAL A 69 -5.27 24.91 -9.72
C VAL A 69 -6.73 24.82 -10.15
N PRO A 70 -7.62 24.15 -9.38
CA PRO A 70 -9.04 24.12 -9.73
C PRO A 70 -9.66 25.51 -9.62
N GLY A 71 -10.10 26.07 -10.75
CA GLY A 71 -10.93 27.28 -10.77
C GLY A 71 -10.20 28.62 -10.87
N ASP A 72 -8.88 28.63 -10.99
CA ASP A 72 -8.08 29.86 -11.14
C ASP A 72 -6.98 29.72 -12.20
N THR A 73 -6.70 30.78 -12.95
CA THR A 73 -5.59 30.87 -13.92
C THR A 73 -4.27 31.35 -13.29
N GLU A 74 -4.25 31.52 -11.96
CA GLU A 74 -3.10 31.99 -11.21
C GLU A 74 -2.06 30.87 -11.05
N ARG A 75 -0.80 31.19 -11.35
CA ARG A 75 0.33 30.27 -11.16
C ARG A 75 0.67 30.19 -9.68
N THR A 76 0.56 29.00 -9.08
CA THR A 76 0.87 28.78 -7.66
C THR A 76 2.36 28.72 -7.35
N SER A 77 3.23 28.83 -8.37
CA SER A 77 4.69 28.63 -8.25
C SER A 77 5.07 27.26 -7.67
N LEU A 78 4.16 26.28 -7.72
CA LEU A 78 4.38 24.90 -7.31
C LEU A 78 4.35 24.00 -8.54
N SER A 79 5.31 23.09 -8.65
CA SER A 79 5.33 22.08 -9.71
C SER A 79 4.44 20.88 -9.38
N VAL A 80 4.08 20.08 -10.38
CA VAL A 80 3.43 18.77 -10.15
C VAL A 80 4.31 17.86 -9.29
N MET A 81 5.63 17.95 -9.44
CA MET A 81 6.59 17.26 -8.58
C MET A 81 6.48 17.70 -7.12
N ASP A 82 6.28 18.98 -6.83
CA ASP A 82 6.10 19.46 -5.44
C ASP A 82 4.83 18.89 -4.81
N LEU A 83 3.73 18.87 -5.57
CA LEU A 83 2.49 18.22 -5.14
C LEU A 83 2.68 16.71 -4.91
N THR A 84 3.43 16.06 -5.79
CA THR A 84 3.72 14.62 -5.70
C THR A 84 4.59 14.29 -4.48
N LYS A 85 5.63 15.10 -4.22
CA LYS A 85 6.44 14.99 -3.00
C LYS A 85 5.59 15.21 -1.76
N HIS A 86 4.71 16.21 -1.78
CA HIS A 86 3.80 16.46 -0.67
C HIS A 86 2.90 15.25 -0.40
N ALA A 87 2.26 14.70 -1.44
CA ALA A 87 1.42 13.50 -1.32
C ALA A 87 2.20 12.29 -0.79
N ALA A 88 3.42 12.06 -1.29
CA ALA A 88 4.29 10.99 -0.81
C ALA A 88 4.68 11.17 0.67
N ILE A 89 4.94 12.40 1.11
CA ILE A 89 5.21 12.72 2.52
C ILE A 89 3.94 12.54 3.35
N THR A 90 2.77 12.94 2.86
CA THR A 90 1.49 12.69 3.55
C THR A 90 1.29 11.20 3.80
N ILE A 91 1.51 10.35 2.79
CA ILE A 91 1.46 8.89 2.95
C ILE A 91 2.46 8.45 4.01
N LEU A 92 3.74 8.89 3.91
CA LEU A 92 4.77 8.58 4.90
C LEU A 92 4.37 8.94 6.34
N GLU A 93 3.71 10.09 6.56
CA GLU A 93 3.27 10.50 7.89
C GLU A 93 2.15 9.62 8.44
N THR A 94 1.27 9.08 7.59
CA THR A 94 0.17 8.20 8.02
C THR A 94 0.61 6.80 8.45
N LEU A 95 1.82 6.38 8.08
CA LEU A 95 2.34 5.04 8.43
C LEU A 95 2.79 4.96 9.89
N ASN A 96 2.81 3.76 10.47
CA ASN A 96 3.38 3.51 11.80
C ASN A 96 4.60 2.58 11.73
N ASP A 97 5.14 2.20 12.90
CA ASP A 97 6.34 1.36 13.03
C ASP A 97 6.16 -0.09 12.54
N LYS A 98 4.91 -0.53 12.28
CA LYS A 98 4.58 -1.86 11.73
C LYS A 98 4.42 -1.86 10.21
N ASP A 99 4.30 -0.69 9.60
CA ASP A 99 4.18 -0.54 8.16
C ASP A 99 5.55 -0.46 7.49
N ARG A 100 5.59 -0.88 6.22
CA ARG A 100 6.79 -0.74 5.39
C ARG A 100 6.52 0.13 4.16
N LEU A 101 7.49 0.98 3.82
CA LEU A 101 7.43 1.83 2.63
C LEU A 101 8.63 1.60 1.72
N GLY A 102 8.34 1.21 0.47
CA GLY A 102 9.28 1.18 -0.64
C GLY A 102 9.05 2.38 -1.57
N ILE A 103 10.12 2.83 -2.23
CA ILE A 103 10.07 3.94 -3.18
C ILE A 103 10.80 3.52 -4.46
N VAL A 104 10.09 3.56 -5.57
CA VAL A 104 10.59 3.39 -6.92
C VAL A 104 10.31 4.68 -7.66
N THR A 105 11.29 5.19 -8.40
CA THR A 105 11.09 6.30 -9.32
C THR A 105 11.16 5.80 -10.75
N PHE A 106 10.43 6.44 -11.67
CA PHE A 106 10.55 6.16 -13.09
C PHE A 106 10.60 7.45 -13.89
N GLY A 107 11.60 7.52 -14.77
CA GLY A 107 11.72 8.51 -15.84
C GLY A 107 12.06 7.76 -17.12
N THR A 108 13.17 8.09 -17.78
CA THR A 108 13.72 7.26 -18.87
C THR A 108 14.05 5.83 -18.37
N ARG A 109 14.48 5.71 -17.11
CA ARG A 109 14.75 4.44 -16.43
C ARG A 109 14.01 4.42 -15.11
N ALA A 110 13.65 3.22 -14.65
CA ALA A 110 13.13 3.02 -13.31
C ALA A 110 14.27 2.67 -12.35
N THR A 111 14.22 3.23 -11.13
CA THR A 111 15.24 3.07 -10.09
C THR A 111 14.56 2.80 -8.75
N VAL A 112 15.07 1.82 -8.00
CA VAL A 112 14.64 1.60 -6.61
C VAL A 112 15.41 2.57 -5.71
N VAL A 113 14.71 3.57 -5.18
CA VAL A 113 15.26 4.57 -4.24
C VAL A 113 15.32 4.02 -2.83
N GLN A 114 14.36 3.16 -2.48
CA GLN A 114 14.26 2.50 -1.18
C GLN A 114 13.51 1.17 -1.33
N SER A 115 14.09 0.08 -0.83
CA SER A 115 13.39 -1.19 -0.62
C SER A 115 12.32 -1.05 0.47
N LEU A 116 11.44 -2.05 0.64
CA LEU A 116 10.48 -2.06 1.75
C LEU A 116 11.21 -2.03 3.11
N THR A 117 11.09 -0.92 3.82
CA THR A 117 11.70 -0.69 5.14
C THR A 117 10.62 -0.28 6.14
N TYR A 118 10.73 -0.69 7.40
CA TYR A 118 9.80 -0.31 8.47
C TYR A 118 9.81 1.19 8.76
N MET A 119 8.64 1.79 9.00
CA MET A 119 8.48 3.24 9.14
C MET A 119 8.54 3.71 10.60
N ASP A 120 9.64 3.38 11.28
CA ASP A 120 10.00 3.99 12.56
C ASP A 120 10.38 5.48 12.39
N SER A 121 10.55 6.19 13.51
CA SER A 121 10.80 7.65 13.50
C SER A 121 12.09 8.07 12.78
N GLU A 122 13.16 7.29 12.89
CA GLU A 122 14.44 7.55 12.23
C GLU A 122 14.34 7.28 10.73
N THR A 123 13.79 6.12 10.38
CA THR A 123 13.58 5.71 8.99
C THR A 123 12.63 6.65 8.26
N LYS A 124 11.57 7.15 8.92
CA LYS A 124 10.70 8.18 8.37
C LYS A 124 11.47 9.45 8.03
N HIS A 125 12.34 9.92 8.92
CA HIS A 125 13.16 11.10 8.66
C HIS A 125 14.07 10.90 7.44
N ALA A 126 14.78 9.76 7.36
CA ALA A 126 15.63 9.43 6.23
C ALA A 126 14.83 9.30 4.91
N THR A 127 13.65 8.68 4.96
CA THR A 127 12.76 8.51 3.81
C THR A 127 12.25 9.87 3.30
N ARG A 128 11.88 10.79 4.20
CA ARG A 128 11.49 12.15 3.85
C ARG A 128 12.59 12.89 3.10
N GLN A 129 13.85 12.74 3.54
CA GLN A 129 15.00 13.32 2.84
C GLN A 129 15.18 12.75 1.43
N LYS A 130 14.93 11.44 1.23
CA LYS A 130 14.99 10.82 -0.11
C LYS A 130 13.90 11.38 -1.04
N ILE A 131 12.66 11.55 -0.53
CA ILE A 131 11.55 12.14 -1.30
C ILE A 131 11.88 13.59 -1.69
N ASN A 132 12.43 14.39 -0.77
CA ASN A 132 12.77 15.78 -1.07
C ASN A 132 13.84 15.94 -2.16
N LYS A 133 14.75 14.96 -2.28
CA LYS A 133 15.81 14.90 -3.29
C LYS A 133 15.35 14.42 -4.67
N LEU A 134 14.07 14.10 -4.85
CA LEU A 134 13.56 13.74 -6.17
C LEU A 134 13.55 14.97 -7.07
N HIS A 135 13.98 14.81 -8.31
CA HIS A 135 14.01 15.88 -9.29
C HIS A 135 13.56 15.36 -10.66
N PRO A 136 12.72 16.11 -11.40
CA PRO A 136 12.32 15.76 -12.75
C PRO A 136 13.54 15.57 -13.67
N ASN A 137 13.56 14.48 -14.42
CA ASN A 137 14.52 14.16 -15.46
C ASN A 137 13.97 13.10 -16.44
N GLY A 138 14.31 13.26 -17.72
CA GLY A 138 14.08 12.24 -18.72
C GLY A 138 12.61 12.08 -19.16
N SER A 139 12.32 10.92 -19.73
CA SER A 139 11.02 10.56 -20.34
C SER A 139 10.13 9.80 -19.35
N THR A 140 9.05 9.14 -19.80
CA THR A 140 8.06 8.49 -18.93
C THR A 140 7.97 6.98 -19.16
N ASN A 141 8.76 6.18 -18.46
CA ASN A 141 8.72 4.71 -18.58
C ASN A 141 7.93 4.04 -17.44
N LEU A 142 6.61 4.19 -17.50
CA LEU A 142 5.68 3.67 -16.49
C LEU A 142 5.77 2.14 -16.34
N TRP A 143 5.88 1.40 -17.44
CA TRP A 143 5.95 -0.06 -17.41
C TRP A 143 7.13 -0.55 -16.58
N HIS A 144 8.31 0.03 -16.79
CA HIS A 144 9.50 -0.34 -16.03
C HIS A 144 9.38 0.08 -14.56
N GLY A 145 8.70 1.20 -14.27
CA GLY A 145 8.35 1.62 -12.92
C GLY A 145 7.51 0.57 -12.18
N ILE A 146 6.42 0.12 -12.79
CA ILE A 146 5.54 -0.92 -12.24
C ILE A 146 6.31 -2.24 -12.05
N GLN A 147 7.09 -2.66 -13.05
CA GLN A 147 7.85 -3.90 -12.98
C GLN A 147 8.87 -3.88 -11.82
N ASN A 148 9.55 -2.75 -11.60
CA ASN A 148 10.45 -2.61 -10.45
C ASN A 148 9.68 -2.53 -9.13
N GLY A 149 8.49 -1.92 -9.11
CA GLY A 149 7.62 -1.94 -7.93
C GLY A 149 7.18 -3.35 -7.53
N ILE A 150 6.83 -4.21 -8.51
CA ILE A 150 6.51 -5.63 -8.28
C ILE A 150 7.74 -6.34 -7.72
N ARG A 151 8.92 -6.10 -8.31
CA ARG A 151 10.17 -6.71 -7.85
C ARG A 151 10.49 -6.36 -6.39
N VAL A 152 10.22 -5.13 -5.95
CA VAL A 152 10.39 -4.74 -4.55
C VAL A 152 9.53 -5.61 -3.60
N PHE A 153 8.32 -6.00 -4.02
CA PHE A 153 7.51 -6.94 -3.23
C PHE A 153 8.07 -8.37 -3.26
N ASP A 154 8.54 -8.84 -4.42
CA ASP A 154 9.09 -10.19 -4.60
C ASP A 154 10.39 -10.41 -3.82
N GLU A 155 11.23 -9.38 -3.72
CA GLU A 155 12.50 -9.40 -2.97
C GLU A 155 12.30 -9.21 -1.46
N SER A 156 11.09 -8.85 -1.03
CA SER A 156 10.77 -8.62 0.38
C SER A 156 10.21 -9.88 1.06
N LEU A 157 10.52 -10.04 2.35
CA LEU A 157 9.92 -11.10 3.17
C LEU A 157 8.40 -10.93 3.22
N ASP A 158 7.68 -12.02 2.97
CA ASP A 158 6.25 -12.11 3.24
C ASP A 158 6.03 -12.19 4.75
N ASN A 159 5.39 -11.16 5.29
CA ASN A 159 5.07 -11.01 6.71
C ASN A 159 3.56 -10.95 6.96
N GLY A 160 2.74 -11.21 5.93
CA GLY A 160 1.28 -11.13 6.00
C GLY A 160 0.71 -9.70 5.98
N ASN A 161 1.53 -8.67 5.77
CA ASN A 161 1.07 -7.30 5.60
C ASN A 161 0.25 -7.15 4.30
N VAL A 162 -0.71 -6.22 4.32
CA VAL A 162 -1.46 -5.87 3.11
C VAL A 162 -0.53 -5.13 2.15
N ARG A 163 -0.31 -5.69 0.95
CA ARG A 163 0.56 -5.10 -0.07
C ARG A 163 -0.22 -4.17 -1.01
N ALA A 164 0.26 -2.95 -1.20
CA ALA A 164 -0.34 -1.97 -2.10
C ALA A 164 0.72 -1.21 -2.91
N MET A 165 0.52 -1.10 -4.21
CA MET A 165 1.32 -0.24 -5.08
C MET A 165 0.54 1.03 -5.39
N MET A 166 1.16 2.20 -5.20
CA MET A 166 0.57 3.48 -5.55
C MET A 166 1.43 4.15 -6.62
N VAL A 167 0.85 4.38 -7.79
CA VAL A 167 1.52 5.06 -8.90
C VAL A 167 1.14 6.54 -8.85
N LEU A 168 2.15 7.43 -8.81
CA LEU A 168 1.98 8.88 -8.80
C LEU A 168 2.58 9.45 -10.09
N THR A 169 1.74 9.99 -10.97
CA THR A 169 2.12 10.52 -12.30
C THR A 169 1.18 11.66 -12.69
N ASP A 170 1.66 12.57 -13.53
CA ASP A 170 0.85 13.62 -14.18
C ASP A 170 -0.03 13.08 -15.31
N GLY A 171 0.15 11.80 -15.69
CA GLY A 171 -0.67 11.13 -16.69
C GLY A 171 -0.44 11.63 -18.11
N MET A 172 0.66 12.36 -18.37
CA MET A 172 1.05 12.77 -19.72
C MET A 172 1.83 11.62 -20.40
N PRO A 173 1.22 10.87 -21.34
CA PRO A 173 1.91 9.77 -21.99
C PRO A 173 2.97 10.30 -22.96
N ASN A 174 4.23 10.25 -22.54
CA ASN A 174 5.37 10.70 -23.36
C ASN A 174 5.97 9.57 -24.25
N HIS A 175 5.18 8.55 -24.59
CA HIS A 175 5.59 7.47 -25.50
C HIS A 175 4.49 7.17 -26.54
N MET A 176 4.74 7.54 -27.80
CA MET A 176 4.28 6.81 -28.99
C MET A 176 5.43 5.96 -29.51
#